data_AF-A0A8J2M5V9-F1
#
_entry.id   AF-A0A8J2M5V9-F1
#
_cell.length_a   1.000
_cell.length_b   1.000
_cell.length_c   1.000
_cell.angle_alpha   90.00
_cell.angle_beta   90.00
_cell.angle_gamma   90.00
#
_symmetry.space_group_name_H-M   'P 1'
#
loop_
_entity.id
_entity.type
_entity.pdbx_description
1 polymer ?
#
loop_
_entity_poly.entity_id
_entity_poly.type
_entity_poly.pdbx_seq_one_letter_code
_entity_poly.pdbx_strand_id
1 'polypeptide(L)'
;MYCKYQQSELAEVNNSVNETQLDGNSYNNSRISSHKSEKKSDELLKSSREILRKLDEVRQTKAYEMMKYETIARMDASSVSAYLRQQRLKPNEIPKSGMDSMLQKHHEKLKNHAATIIQQFFRRITREKQIYRILCTWKWIPLAKRVRYIEVIAERMSGGTVPRRIDHSIIKNKLDEHKRTMHANINNYVRREQLVKRIENDLTLLNGITNIDNLMKINSNNFPIEKQ
;
A
#
# COMPACT_ATOMS: atom_id res chain seq x y z
N MET A 1 5.85 -16.72 -39.37
CA MET A 1 5.63 -18.00 -38.66
C MET A 1 5.53 -17.72 -37.16
N TYR A 2 4.36 -17.97 -36.56
CA TYR A 2 4.08 -17.79 -35.14
C TYR A 2 4.51 -19.04 -34.35
N CYS A 3 5.29 -18.89 -33.28
CA CYS A 3 5.48 -19.98 -32.33
C CYS A 3 4.25 -20.07 -31.40
N LYS A 4 3.53 -21.19 -31.46
CA LYS A 4 2.30 -21.44 -30.70
C LYS A 4 2.60 -21.71 -29.21
N TYR A 5 1.73 -21.19 -28.34
CA TYR A 5 1.65 -21.50 -26.91
C TYR A 5 1.15 -22.95 -26.72
N GLN A 6 1.82 -23.74 -25.88
CA GLN A 6 1.25 -24.97 -25.32
C GLN A 6 0.30 -24.59 -24.17
N GLN A 7 -0.94 -25.10 -24.22
CA GLN A 7 -1.96 -24.96 -23.18
C GLN A 7 -1.54 -25.72 -21.93
N SER A 8 -1.62 -25.06 -20.77
CA SER A 8 -1.47 -25.68 -19.46
C SER A 8 -2.76 -26.41 -19.10
N GLU A 9 -2.69 -27.73 -18.94
CA GLU A 9 -3.71 -28.57 -18.33
C GLU A 9 -3.94 -28.12 -16.87
N LEU A 10 -5.15 -27.65 -16.56
CA LEU A 10 -5.60 -27.44 -15.18
C LEU A 10 -6.22 -28.74 -14.68
N ALA A 11 -5.53 -29.40 -13.76
CA ALA A 11 -6.02 -30.60 -13.09
C ALA A 11 -7.28 -30.29 -12.26
N GLU A 12 -8.33 -31.06 -12.52
CA GLU A 12 -9.60 -31.08 -11.80
C GLU A 12 -9.36 -31.52 -10.34
N VAL A 13 -9.78 -30.67 -9.39
CA VAL A 13 -9.81 -31.01 -7.97
C VAL A 13 -11.10 -31.79 -7.71
N ASN A 14 -10.98 -33.11 -7.61
CA ASN A 14 -12.07 -33.99 -7.20
C ASN A 14 -12.38 -33.81 -5.71
N ASN A 15 -13.60 -33.34 -5.42
CA ASN A 15 -14.23 -33.43 -4.11
C ASN A 15 -14.69 -34.88 -3.89
N SER A 16 -14.05 -35.61 -2.96
CA SER A 16 -14.60 -36.87 -2.44
C SER A 16 -14.81 -36.76 -0.93
N VAL A 17 -16.07 -36.59 -0.57
CA VAL A 17 -16.65 -36.88 0.75
C VAL A 17 -16.57 -38.38 0.99
N ASN A 18 -15.99 -38.81 2.11
CA ASN A 18 -16.17 -40.15 2.70
C ASN A 18 -16.28 -39.93 4.23
N GLU A 19 -17.49 -39.91 4.77
CA GLU A 19 -18.16 -41.06 5.42
C GLU A 19 -17.41 -41.61 6.64
N THR A 20 -18.04 -41.33 7.78
CA THR A 20 -17.81 -41.84 9.13
C THR A 20 -17.84 -43.37 9.20
N GLN A 21 -16.80 -43.96 9.79
CA GLN A 21 -16.89 -45.25 10.48
C GLN A 21 -16.68 -45.03 11.98
N LEU A 22 -17.71 -45.37 12.75
CA LEU A 22 -17.66 -45.64 14.17
C LEU A 22 -17.23 -47.10 14.34
N ASP A 23 -16.21 -47.36 15.16
CA ASP A 23 -16.21 -48.58 15.97
C ASP A 23 -15.26 -48.50 17.17
N GLY A 24 -15.70 -49.12 18.27
CA GLY A 24 -14.80 -49.76 19.25
C GLY A 24 -14.31 -48.97 20.48
N ASN A 25 -15.10 -49.04 21.55
CA ASN A 25 -14.70 -49.16 22.98
C ASN A 25 -13.60 -48.24 23.58
N SER A 26 -14.01 -47.39 24.52
CA SER A 26 -13.25 -47.21 25.77
C SER A 26 -14.15 -46.71 26.90
N TYR A 27 -14.36 -47.58 27.89
CA TYR A 27 -14.90 -47.21 29.19
C TYR A 27 -13.93 -46.25 29.89
N ASN A 28 -14.48 -45.33 30.68
CA ASN A 28 -13.83 -44.28 31.47
C ASN A 28 -13.65 -42.95 30.73
N ASN A 29 -14.61 -42.03 30.88
CA ASN A 29 -14.34 -40.59 31.04
C ASN A 29 -15.61 -39.77 31.33
N SER A 30 -16.24 -40.01 32.48
CA SER A 30 -17.33 -39.16 32.98
C SER A 30 -16.86 -37.78 33.48
N ARG A 31 -15.57 -37.44 33.41
CA ARG A 31 -15.02 -36.11 33.79
C ARG A 31 -14.53 -35.26 32.61
N ILE A 32 -14.40 -35.80 31.40
CA ILE A 32 -13.91 -35.05 30.22
C ILE A 32 -15.08 -34.53 29.33
N SER A 33 -16.28 -35.09 29.52
CA SER A 33 -17.47 -34.72 28.75
C SER A 33 -17.94 -33.28 29.02
N SER A 34 -17.89 -32.80 30.28
CA SER A 34 -18.36 -31.47 30.65
C SER A 34 -17.56 -30.33 30.00
N HIS A 35 -16.24 -30.48 29.88
CA HIS A 35 -15.39 -29.47 29.24
C HIS A 35 -15.56 -29.39 27.72
N LYS A 36 -15.97 -30.47 27.04
CA LYS A 36 -16.32 -30.42 25.61
C LYS A 36 -17.66 -29.73 25.38
N SER A 37 -18.65 -29.95 26.25
CA SER A 37 -19.94 -29.26 26.17
C SER A 37 -19.82 -27.76 26.50
N GLU A 38 -19.03 -27.39 27.50
CA GLU A 38 -18.79 -25.98 27.88
C GLU A 38 -18.12 -25.18 26.75
N LYS A 39 -17.11 -25.76 26.09
CA LYS A 39 -16.45 -25.12 24.92
C LYS A 39 -17.41 -24.92 23.76
N LYS A 40 -18.30 -25.90 23.50
CA LYS A 40 -19.32 -25.81 22.44
C LYS A 40 -20.37 -24.76 22.78
N SER A 41 -20.81 -24.65 24.04
CA SER A 41 -21.72 -23.58 24.46
C SER A 41 -21.08 -22.20 24.35
N ASP A 42 -19.80 -22.05 24.69
CA ASP A 42 -19.10 -20.76 24.56
C ASP A 42 -18.95 -20.31 23.10
N GLU A 43 -18.70 -21.25 22.20
CA GLU A 43 -18.61 -20.99 20.76
C GLU A 43 -19.98 -20.61 20.16
N LEU A 44 -21.06 -21.27 20.61
CA LEU A 44 -22.43 -20.88 20.28
C LEU A 44 -22.80 -19.50 20.81
N LEU A 45 -22.37 -19.15 22.03
CA LEU A 45 -22.60 -17.81 22.60
C LEU A 45 -21.79 -16.73 21.88
N LYS A 46 -20.58 -17.03 21.42
CA LYS A 46 -19.77 -16.11 20.61
C LYS A 46 -20.40 -15.87 19.23
N SER A 47 -20.81 -16.93 18.54
CA SER A 47 -21.49 -16.81 17.23
C SER A 47 -22.84 -16.09 17.38
N SER A 48 -23.62 -16.36 18.42
CA SER A 48 -24.86 -15.64 18.72
C SER A 48 -24.62 -14.14 18.94
N ARG A 49 -23.58 -13.76 19.72
CA ARG A 49 -23.18 -12.36 19.88
C ARG A 49 -22.77 -11.70 18.57
N GLU A 50 -22.05 -12.41 17.70
CA GLU A 50 -21.66 -11.90 16.40
C GLU A 50 -22.86 -11.69 15.47
N ILE A 51 -23.83 -12.61 15.50
CA ILE A 51 -25.10 -12.48 14.76
C ILE A 51 -25.88 -11.27 15.25
N LEU A 52 -26.02 -11.09 16.57
CA LEU A 52 -26.67 -9.90 17.15
C LEU A 52 -25.99 -8.61 16.71
N ARG A 53 -24.65 -8.57 16.73
CA ARG A 53 -23.90 -7.40 16.26
C ARG A 53 -24.18 -7.08 14.79
N LYS A 54 -24.15 -8.10 13.92
CA LYS A 54 -24.46 -7.93 12.49
C LYS A 54 -25.91 -7.47 12.28
N LEU A 55 -26.86 -7.99 13.06
CA LEU A 55 -28.26 -7.55 13.01
C LEU A 55 -28.42 -6.08 13.41
N ASP A 56 -27.70 -5.63 14.44
CA ASP A 56 -27.70 -4.21 14.84
C ASP A 56 -27.06 -3.32 13.77
N GLU A 57 -25.95 -3.75 13.16
CA GLU A 57 -25.32 -3.06 12.02
C GLU A 57 -26.30 -2.92 10.84
N VAL A 58 -27.04 -3.99 10.50
CA VAL A 58 -28.07 -3.96 9.44
C VAL A 58 -29.22 -3.01 9.82
N ARG A 59 -29.68 -3.04 11.07
CA ARG A 59 -30.76 -2.15 11.55
C ARG A 59 -30.36 -0.68 11.45
N GLN A 60 -29.14 -0.35 11.86
CA GLN A 60 -28.59 1.01 11.76
C GLN A 60 -28.45 1.46 10.30
N THR A 61 -27.92 0.58 9.44
CA THR A 61 -27.77 0.88 8.00
C THR A 61 -29.12 1.14 7.34
N LYS A 62 -30.12 0.30 7.62
CA LYS A 62 -31.48 0.46 7.10
C LYS A 62 -32.13 1.77 7.58
N ALA A 63 -31.98 2.10 8.87
CA ALA A 63 -32.50 3.36 9.42
C ALA A 63 -31.87 4.59 8.74
N TYR A 64 -30.56 4.55 8.50
CA TYR A 64 -29.84 5.62 7.81
C TYR A 64 -30.30 5.77 6.35
N GLU A 65 -30.44 4.67 5.61
CA GLU A 65 -30.96 4.72 4.24
C GLU A 65 -32.38 5.28 4.19
N MET A 66 -33.25 4.85 5.10
CA MET A 66 -34.61 5.34 5.18
C MET A 66 -34.66 6.85 5.47
N MET A 67 -33.85 7.33 6.43
CA MET A 67 -33.70 8.76 6.72
C MET A 67 -33.19 9.54 5.49
N LYS A 68 -32.23 8.97 4.74
CA LYS A 68 -31.70 9.59 3.52
C LYS A 68 -32.79 9.74 2.45
N TYR A 69 -33.57 8.70 2.19
CA TYR A 69 -34.65 8.75 1.21
C TYR A 69 -35.78 9.68 1.64
N GLU A 70 -36.14 9.68 2.93
CA GLU A 70 -37.14 10.60 3.47
C GLU A 70 -36.67 12.07 3.34
N THR A 71 -35.40 12.34 3.61
CA THR A 71 -34.81 13.68 3.43
C THR A 71 -34.85 14.12 1.98
N ILE A 72 -34.50 13.23 1.04
CA ILE A 72 -34.57 13.53 -0.40
C ILE A 72 -36.02 13.78 -0.85
N ALA A 73 -36.98 12.99 -0.35
CA ALA A 73 -38.39 13.14 -0.69
C ALA A 73 -39.00 14.48 -0.24
N ARG A 74 -38.45 15.09 0.83
CA ARG A 74 -38.91 16.38 1.37
C ARG A 74 -38.17 17.59 0.82
N MET A 75 -37.17 17.39 -0.03
CA MET A 75 -36.25 18.44 -0.47
C MET A 75 -36.54 18.85 -1.92
N ASP A 76 -36.30 20.13 -2.23
CA ASP A 76 -36.48 20.65 -3.58
C ASP A 76 -35.53 19.99 -4.59
N ALA A 77 -36.02 19.73 -5.80
CA ALA A 77 -35.24 19.05 -6.85
C ALA A 77 -33.90 19.75 -7.17
N SER A 78 -33.83 21.08 -7.02
CA SER A 78 -32.61 21.87 -7.22
C SER A 78 -31.53 21.59 -6.18
N SER A 79 -31.90 21.27 -4.93
CA SER A 79 -30.98 21.08 -3.81
C SER A 79 -30.58 19.60 -3.58
N VAL A 80 -31.30 18.64 -4.19
CA VAL A 80 -30.95 17.21 -4.17
C VAL A 80 -29.53 16.94 -4.65
N SER A 81 -29.10 17.61 -5.73
CA SER A 81 -27.77 17.41 -6.31
C SER A 81 -26.64 17.82 -5.36
N ALA A 82 -26.83 18.92 -4.62
CA ALA A 82 -25.89 19.42 -3.62
C ALA A 82 -25.82 18.51 -2.39
N TYR A 83 -26.99 18.07 -1.89
CA TYR A 83 -27.09 17.13 -0.78
C TYR A 83 -26.41 15.79 -1.08
N LEU A 84 -26.62 15.22 -2.28
CA LEU A 84 -25.97 13.97 -2.68
C LEU A 84 -24.45 14.11 -2.79
N ARG A 85 -23.94 15.27 -3.22
CA ARG A 85 -22.50 15.57 -3.21
C ARG A 85 -21.96 15.66 -1.78
N GLN A 86 -22.68 16.30 -0.87
CA GLN A 86 -22.30 16.40 0.54
C GLN A 86 -22.29 15.02 1.23
N GLN A 87 -23.26 14.16 0.94
CA GLN A 87 -23.32 12.79 1.49
C GLN A 87 -22.18 11.90 0.96
N ARG A 88 -21.69 12.11 -0.26
CA ARG A 88 -20.49 11.40 -0.76
C ARG A 88 -19.21 11.80 -0.02
N LEU A 89 -19.16 13.03 0.51
CA LEU A 89 -18.01 13.56 1.25
C LEU A 89 -18.05 13.20 2.74
N LYS A 90 -19.19 12.74 3.27
CA LYS A 90 -19.34 12.23 4.64
C LYS A 90 -19.53 10.71 4.61
N PRO A 91 -18.49 9.89 4.34
CA PRO A 91 -18.57 8.50 4.78
C PRO A 91 -18.70 8.52 6.30
N ASN A 92 -19.70 7.82 6.84
CA ASN A 92 -19.98 7.71 8.26
C ASN A 92 -18.69 7.46 9.07
N GLU A 93 -18.10 8.51 9.63
CA GLU A 93 -17.15 8.41 10.71
C GLU A 93 -17.96 8.14 11.98
N ILE A 94 -18.42 6.89 12.10
CA ILE A 94 -18.59 6.31 13.43
C ILE A 94 -17.24 6.56 14.11
N PRO A 95 -17.18 7.19 15.31
CA PRO A 95 -15.92 7.40 16.00
C PRO A 95 -15.25 6.04 16.13
N LYS A 96 -14.20 5.81 15.34
CA LYS A 96 -13.55 4.50 15.27
C LYS A 96 -12.96 4.23 16.63
N SER A 97 -13.61 3.33 17.36
CA SER A 97 -13.02 2.71 18.53
C SER A 97 -11.66 2.15 18.11
N GLY A 98 -10.64 2.23 18.97
CA GLY A 98 -9.25 1.86 18.62
C GLY A 98 -9.11 0.50 17.93
N MET A 99 -10.06 -0.42 18.16
CA MET A 99 -10.16 -1.73 17.52
C MET A 99 -10.45 -1.65 16.00
N ASP A 100 -11.28 -0.71 15.53
CA ASP A 100 -11.59 -0.54 14.10
C ASP A 100 -10.40 -0.01 13.31
N SER A 101 -9.57 0.84 13.94
CA SER A 101 -8.32 1.30 13.34
C SER A 101 -7.30 0.16 13.17
N MET A 102 -7.29 -0.81 14.09
CA MET A 102 -6.46 -2.00 13.99
C MET A 102 -6.97 -2.95 12.91
N LEU A 103 -8.27 -3.17 12.82
CA LEU A 103 -8.89 -3.97 11.76
C LEU A 103 -8.65 -3.37 10.38
N GLN A 104 -8.78 -2.06 10.24
CA GLN A 104 -8.49 -1.37 8.98
C GLN A 104 -7.01 -1.49 8.60
N LYS A 105 -6.08 -1.30 9.54
CA LYS A 105 -4.65 -1.50 9.30
C LYS A 105 -4.33 -2.95 8.89
N HIS A 106 -4.98 -3.94 9.50
CA HIS A 106 -4.83 -5.34 9.12
C HIS A 106 -5.33 -5.60 7.69
N HIS A 107 -6.50 -5.07 7.34
CA HIS A 107 -7.06 -5.22 6.00
C HIS A 107 -6.21 -4.52 4.94
N GLU A 108 -5.67 -3.32 5.21
CA GLU A 108 -4.75 -2.64 4.30
C GLU A 108 -3.41 -3.39 4.16
N LYS A 109 -2.90 -4.01 5.23
CA LYS A 109 -1.73 -4.91 5.13
C LYS A 109 -2.00 -6.12 4.23
N LEU A 110 -3.18 -6.75 4.37
CA LEU A 110 -3.58 -7.85 3.50
C LEU A 110 -3.71 -7.42 2.04
N LYS A 111 -4.31 -6.24 1.77
CA LYS A 111 -4.38 -5.67 0.42
C LYS A 111 -3.00 -5.42 -0.17
N ASN A 112 -2.10 -4.80 0.60
CA ASN A 112 -0.73 -4.53 0.16
C ASN A 112 0.05 -5.82 -0.10
N HIS A 113 -0.14 -6.84 0.73
CA HIS A 113 0.45 -8.15 0.52
C HIS A 113 -0.07 -8.82 -0.74
N ALA A 114 -1.39 -8.83 -0.95
CA ALA A 114 -2.01 -9.34 -2.18
C ALA A 114 -1.53 -8.58 -3.41
N ALA A 115 -1.46 -7.25 -3.35
CA ALA A 115 -0.92 -6.43 -4.43
C ALA A 115 0.54 -6.78 -4.75
N THR A 116 1.36 -7.04 -3.73
CA THR A 116 2.75 -7.47 -3.90
C THR A 116 2.83 -8.82 -4.62
N ILE A 117 2.00 -9.80 -4.22
CA ILE A 117 1.94 -11.12 -4.88
C ILE A 117 1.55 -10.96 -6.35
N ILE A 118 0.49 -10.18 -6.64
CA ILE A 118 0.03 -9.92 -8.01
C ILE A 118 1.14 -9.27 -8.84
N GLN A 119 1.81 -8.26 -8.29
CA GLN A 119 2.92 -7.58 -8.96
C GLN A 119 4.08 -8.53 -9.25
N GLN A 120 4.46 -9.39 -8.29
CA GLN A 120 5.51 -10.39 -8.48
C GLN A 120 5.15 -11.39 -9.59
N PHE A 121 3.90 -11.84 -9.63
CA PHE A 121 3.39 -12.72 -10.68
C PHE A 121 3.50 -12.08 -12.07
N PHE A 122 3.01 -10.84 -12.24
CA PHE A 122 3.11 -10.14 -13.51
C PHE A 122 4.56 -9.84 -13.91
N ARG A 123 5.44 -9.51 -12.95
CA ARG A 123 6.88 -9.34 -13.20
C ARG A 123 7.51 -10.63 -13.73
N ARG A 124 7.17 -11.77 -13.13
CA ARG A 124 7.64 -13.09 -13.58
C ARG A 124 7.19 -13.39 -15.01
N ILE A 125 5.90 -13.25 -15.31
CA ILE A 125 5.36 -13.47 -16.66
C ILE A 125 6.02 -12.55 -17.69
N THR A 126 6.19 -11.27 -17.35
CA THR A 126 6.80 -10.30 -18.26
C THR A 126 8.25 -10.67 -18.56
N ARG A 127 8.99 -11.10 -17.53
CA ARG A 127 10.37 -11.59 -17.68
C ARG A 127 10.44 -12.83 -18.56
N GLU A 128 9.57 -13.81 -18.33
CA GLU A 128 9.50 -15.03 -19.15
C GLU A 128 9.17 -14.71 -20.62
N LYS A 129 8.20 -13.82 -20.88
CA LYS A 129 7.89 -13.33 -22.24
C LYS A 129 9.07 -12.61 -22.88
N GLN A 130 9.81 -11.81 -22.12
CA GLN A 130 10.99 -11.11 -22.62
C GLN A 130 12.11 -12.08 -22.98
N ILE A 131 12.43 -13.05 -22.11
CA ILE A 131 13.42 -14.10 -22.37
C ILE A 131 13.03 -14.87 -23.64
N TYR A 132 11.76 -15.25 -23.75
CA TYR A 132 11.27 -15.97 -24.92
C TYR A 132 11.43 -15.16 -26.21
N ARG A 133 11.03 -13.88 -26.21
CA ARG A 133 11.23 -12.98 -27.36
C ARG A 133 12.69 -12.87 -27.74
N ILE A 134 13.59 -12.69 -26.77
CA ILE A 134 15.03 -12.62 -27.00
C ILE A 134 15.52 -13.93 -27.62
N LEU A 135 15.10 -15.09 -27.09
CA LEU A 135 15.50 -16.40 -27.59
C LEU A 135 15.01 -16.65 -29.02
N CYS A 136 13.76 -16.26 -29.32
CA CYS A 136 13.24 -16.30 -30.68
C CYS A 136 14.07 -15.40 -31.61
N THR A 137 14.30 -14.14 -31.25
CA THR A 137 15.15 -13.22 -32.02
C THR A 137 16.56 -13.78 -32.22
N TRP A 138 17.15 -14.37 -31.17
CA TRP A 138 18.46 -15.02 -31.24
C TRP A 138 18.45 -16.18 -32.23
N LYS A 139 17.40 -17.01 -32.23
CA LYS A 139 17.23 -18.12 -33.19
C LYS A 139 17.24 -17.67 -34.65
N TRP A 140 16.79 -16.45 -34.95
CA TRP A 140 16.81 -15.89 -36.31
C TRP A 140 18.18 -15.41 -36.78
N ILE A 141 19.12 -15.15 -35.86
CA ILE A 141 20.47 -14.72 -36.22
C ILE A 141 21.28 -15.95 -36.65
N PRO A 142 21.98 -15.96 -37.79
CA PRO A 142 22.85 -17.07 -38.19
C PRO A 142 23.96 -17.37 -37.17
N LEU A 143 24.33 -18.65 -37.02
CA LEU A 143 25.31 -19.10 -36.01
C LEU A 143 26.65 -18.34 -36.12
N ALA A 144 27.18 -18.18 -37.33
CA ALA A 144 28.45 -17.45 -37.55
C ALA A 144 28.40 -15.99 -37.05
N LYS A 145 27.26 -15.31 -37.23
CA LYS A 145 27.09 -13.94 -36.70
C LYS A 145 27.00 -13.94 -35.17
N ARG A 146 26.36 -14.94 -34.56
CA ARG A 146 26.30 -15.07 -33.09
C ARG A 146 27.68 -15.25 -32.48
N VAL A 147 28.49 -16.16 -33.04
CA VAL A 147 29.87 -16.41 -32.59
C VAL A 147 30.69 -15.13 -32.68
N ARG A 148 30.62 -14.41 -33.81
CA ARG A 148 31.30 -13.12 -33.97
C ARG A 148 30.84 -12.06 -32.94
N TYR A 149 29.55 -12.00 -32.61
CA TYR A 149 29.09 -11.09 -31.56
C TYR A 149 29.59 -11.48 -30.18
N ILE A 150 29.64 -12.79 -29.88
CA ILE A 150 30.19 -13.30 -28.62
C ILE A 150 31.69 -12.98 -28.53
N GLU A 151 32.46 -13.20 -29.60
CA GLU A 151 33.88 -12.84 -29.68
C GLU A 151 34.09 -11.34 -29.45
N VAL A 152 33.32 -10.48 -30.15
CA VAL A 152 33.39 -9.03 -29.96
C VAL A 152 33.03 -8.62 -28.52
N ILE A 153 32.09 -9.31 -27.87
CA ILE A 153 31.75 -9.05 -26.47
C ILE A 153 32.84 -9.58 -25.54
N ALA A 154 33.38 -10.77 -25.79
CA ALA A 154 34.44 -11.38 -25.00
C ALA A 154 35.72 -10.54 -25.08
N GLU A 155 36.13 -10.11 -26.27
CA GLU A 155 37.24 -9.17 -26.47
C GLU A 155 37.02 -7.86 -25.69
N ARG A 156 35.79 -7.33 -25.67
CA ARG A 156 35.46 -6.14 -24.85
C ARG A 156 35.56 -6.39 -23.35
N MET A 157 35.14 -7.57 -22.89
CA MET A 157 35.15 -7.93 -21.47
C MET A 157 36.56 -8.31 -20.98
N SER A 158 37.36 -8.95 -21.83
CA SER A 158 38.72 -9.39 -21.54
C SER A 158 39.77 -8.28 -21.72
N GLY A 159 39.52 -7.30 -22.58
CA GLY A 159 40.50 -6.28 -22.97
C GLY A 159 40.76 -5.15 -21.96
N GLY A 160 39.97 -5.03 -20.88
CA GLY A 160 40.25 -4.15 -19.75
C GLY A 160 40.49 -2.64 -20.03
N THR A 161 40.38 -2.13 -21.27
CA THR A 161 40.84 -0.76 -21.60
C THR A 161 40.00 0.00 -22.64
N VAL A 162 39.87 1.30 -22.33
CA VAL A 162 39.38 2.47 -23.08
C VAL A 162 37.87 2.56 -23.36
N PRO A 163 37.12 3.36 -22.56
CA PRO A 163 35.75 3.74 -22.87
C PRO A 163 35.69 4.46 -24.24
N ARG A 164 34.72 4.11 -25.09
CA ARG A 164 34.50 4.85 -26.34
C ARG A 164 33.94 6.24 -26.03
N ARG A 165 33.92 7.16 -27.01
CA ARG A 165 33.30 8.50 -26.88
C ARG A 165 31.87 8.45 -26.31
N ILE A 166 31.10 7.40 -26.64
CA ILE A 166 29.76 7.17 -26.09
C ILE A 166 29.83 6.80 -24.60
N ASP A 167 30.75 5.91 -24.21
CA ASP A 167 30.95 5.55 -22.80
C ASP A 167 31.45 6.74 -21.99
N HIS A 168 32.36 7.57 -22.55
CA HIS A 168 32.75 8.84 -21.95
C HIS A 168 31.56 9.80 -21.76
N SER A 169 30.63 9.86 -22.72
CA SER A 169 29.43 10.68 -22.59
C SER A 169 28.50 10.14 -21.48
N ILE A 170 28.37 8.82 -21.35
CA ILE A 170 27.58 8.18 -20.30
C ILE A 170 28.21 8.42 -18.93
N ILE A 171 29.53 8.26 -18.81
CA ILE A 171 30.29 8.51 -17.58
C ILE A 171 30.18 9.99 -17.19
N LYS A 172 30.35 10.91 -18.13
CA LYS A 172 30.18 12.35 -17.90
C LYS A 172 28.77 12.68 -17.42
N ASN A 173 27.73 12.16 -18.09
CA ASN A 173 26.35 12.41 -17.72
C ASN A 173 26.03 11.88 -16.32
N LYS A 174 26.50 10.67 -15.98
CA LYS A 174 26.34 10.11 -14.62
C LYS A 174 27.08 10.92 -13.57
N LEU A 175 28.27 11.43 -13.88
CA LEU A 175 29.03 12.29 -12.98
C LEU A 175 28.31 13.63 -12.75
N ASP A 176 27.77 14.23 -13.80
CA ASP A 176 27.01 15.47 -13.72
C ASP A 176 25.70 15.28 -12.92
N GLU A 177 25.01 14.15 -13.12
CA GLU A 177 23.85 13.78 -12.32
C GLU A 177 24.21 13.66 -10.83
N HIS A 178 25.29 12.95 -10.50
CA HIS A 178 25.77 12.81 -9.14
C HIS A 178 26.15 14.16 -8.50
N LYS A 179 26.80 15.06 -9.24
CA LYS A 179 27.09 16.42 -8.74
C LYS A 179 25.81 17.20 -8.44
N ARG A 180 24.82 17.14 -9.33
CA ARG A 180 23.52 17.83 -9.12
C ARG A 180 22.80 17.30 -7.89
N THR A 181 22.74 15.98 -7.69
CA THR A 181 22.10 15.39 -6.51
C THR A 181 22.86 15.75 -5.23
N MET A 182 24.20 15.78 -5.26
CA MET A 182 25.01 16.24 -4.14
C MET A 182 24.72 17.70 -3.79
N HIS A 183 24.70 18.61 -4.77
CA HIS A 183 24.37 20.02 -4.52
C HIS A 183 22.93 20.21 -4.01
N ALA A 184 21.96 19.46 -4.54
CA ALA A 184 20.60 19.48 -4.03
C ALA A 184 20.54 19.03 -2.55
N ASN A 185 21.30 18.01 -2.18
CA ASN A 185 21.39 17.54 -0.80
C ASN A 185 22.04 18.60 0.13
N ILE A 186 23.09 19.27 -0.32
CA ILE A 186 23.74 20.37 0.43
C ILE A 186 22.74 21.51 0.64
N ASN A 187 22.02 21.93 -0.40
CA ASN A 187 21.01 22.99 -0.29
C ASN A 187 19.87 22.61 0.66
N ASN A 188 19.42 21.35 0.62
CA ASN A 188 18.43 20.82 1.54
C ASN A 188 18.93 20.83 2.99
N TYR A 189 20.21 20.50 3.21
CA TYR A 189 20.84 20.57 4.53
C TYR A 189 20.88 22.01 5.05
N VAL A 190 21.37 22.96 4.25
CA VAL A 190 21.42 24.39 4.62
C VAL A 190 20.02 24.94 4.95
N ARG A 191 19.00 24.54 4.18
CA ARG A 191 17.61 24.95 4.44
C ARG A 191 17.09 24.40 5.77
N ARG A 192 17.45 23.17 6.13
CA ARG A 192 17.11 22.56 7.42
C ARG A 192 17.81 23.28 8.57
N GLU A 193 19.11 23.56 8.45
CA GLU A 193 19.86 24.33 9.45
C GLU A 193 19.23 25.71 9.71
N GLN A 194 18.85 26.43 8.65
CA GLN A 194 18.17 27.72 8.79
C GLN A 194 16.78 27.61 9.42
N LEU A 195 16.08 26.49 9.21
CA LEU A 195 14.79 26.24 9.85
C LEU A 195 14.98 25.92 11.33
N VAL A 196 15.97 25.09 11.68
CA VAL A 196 16.31 24.76 13.07
C VAL A 196 16.68 26.02 13.82
N LYS A 197 17.55 26.88 13.28
CA LYS A 197 17.88 28.18 13.90
C LYS A 197 16.67 29.08 14.12
N ARG A 198 15.72 29.10 13.16
CA ARG A 198 14.46 29.85 13.32
C ARG A 198 13.61 29.29 14.45
N ILE A 199 13.44 27.98 14.50
CA ILE A 199 12.70 27.31 15.57
C ILE A 199 13.37 27.53 16.93
N GLU A 200 14.70 27.45 17.02
CA GLU A 200 15.45 27.75 18.25
C GLU A 200 15.23 29.19 18.71
N ASN A 201 15.27 30.15 17.78
CA ASN A 201 14.96 31.54 18.07
C ASN A 201 13.51 31.71 18.55
N ASP A 202 12.54 31.08 17.88
CA ASP A 202 11.13 31.13 18.29
C ASP A 202 10.92 30.51 19.68
N LEU A 203 11.59 29.40 19.98
CA LEU A 203 11.54 28.74 21.28
C LEU A 203 12.18 29.59 22.39
N THR A 204 13.31 30.24 22.12
CA THR A 204 13.93 31.17 23.08
C THR A 204 13.05 32.40 23.32
N LEU A 205 12.41 32.95 22.28
CA LEU A 205 11.40 34.01 22.42
C LEU A 205 10.21 33.55 23.26
N LEU A 206 9.66 32.36 22.99
CA LEU A 206 8.55 31.79 23.75
C LEU A 206 8.92 31.57 25.23
N ASN A 207 10.11 31.05 25.50
CA ASN A 207 10.60 30.87 26.87
C ASN A 207 10.82 32.21 27.60
N GLY A 208 11.09 33.30 26.89
CA GLY A 208 11.19 34.65 27.44
C GLY A 208 9.84 35.30 27.78
N ILE A 209 8.73 34.76 27.26
CA ILE A 209 7.37 35.27 27.54
C ILE A 209 6.86 34.60 28.82
N THR A 210 7.17 35.21 29.96
CA THR A 210 6.67 34.79 31.28
C THR A 210 5.41 35.55 31.72
N ASN A 211 5.07 36.67 31.07
CA ASN A 211 3.91 37.49 31.40
C ASN A 211 3.33 38.19 30.14
N ILE A 212 2.07 38.61 30.19
CA ILE A 212 1.32 39.16 29.05
C ILE A 212 1.92 40.49 28.53
N ASP A 213 2.56 41.26 29.41
CA ASP A 213 3.28 42.49 29.06
C ASP A 213 4.51 42.23 28.17
N ASN A 214 5.15 41.06 28.30
CA ASN A 214 6.29 40.67 27.46
C ASN A 214 5.83 40.29 26.04
N LEU A 215 4.64 39.72 25.92
CA LEU A 215 4.03 39.38 24.63
C LEU A 215 3.69 40.65 23.82
N MET A 216 3.17 41.68 24.48
CA MET A 216 2.83 42.97 23.84
C MET A 216 4.05 43.74 23.34
N LYS A 217 5.23 43.55 23.94
CA LYS A 217 6.49 44.17 23.49
C LYS A 217 7.08 43.55 22.22
N ILE A 218 6.84 42.26 21.99
CA ILE A 218 7.39 41.54 20.83
C ILE A 218 6.61 41.86 19.55
N ASN A 219 5.29 42.04 19.64
CA ASN A 219 4.44 42.31 18.49
C ASN A 219 4.72 43.68 17.83
N SER A 220 5.26 44.63 18.59
CA SER A 220 5.57 45.99 18.13
C SER A 220 6.82 46.10 17.25
N ASN A 221 7.72 45.10 17.28
CA ASN A 221 9.02 45.17 16.59
C ASN A 221 9.10 44.38 15.28
N ASN A 222 8.07 43.60 14.91
CA ASN A 222 8.14 42.63 13.81
C ASN A 222 7.32 42.98 12.54
N PHE A 223 6.64 44.13 12.49
CA PHE A 223 6.02 44.60 11.26
C PHE A 223 6.86 45.72 10.63
N PRO A 224 7.67 45.44 9.59
CA PRO A 224 8.16 46.52 8.75
C PRO A 224 6.94 47.09 8.03
N ILE A 225 6.61 48.34 8.36
CA ILE A 225 5.66 49.14 7.59
C ILE A 225 6.28 49.33 6.21
N GLU A 226 5.84 48.54 5.22
CA GLU A 226 6.10 48.83 3.81
C GLU A 226 5.46 50.19 3.51
N LYS A 227 6.31 51.22 3.40
CA LYS A 227 5.90 52.53 2.92
C LYS A 227 5.71 52.45 1.40
N GLN A 228 4.56 52.97 0.96
CA GLN A 228 4.08 53.13 -0.40
C GLN A 228 5.08 53.82 -1.34
#